data_AF-A0A2V6KU86-F1
#
_entry.id   AF-A0A2V6KU86-F1
#
_cell.length_a   1.000
_cell.length_b   1.000
_cell.length_c   1.000
_cell.angle_alpha   90.00
_cell.angle_beta   90.00
_cell.angle_gamma   90.00
#
_symmetry.space_group_name_H-M   'P 1'
#
loop_
_entity.id
_entity.type
_entity.pdbx_description
1 polymer ?
#
loop_
_entity_poly.entity_id
_entity_poly.type
_entity_poly.pdbx_seq_one_letter_code
_entity_poly.pdbx_strand_id
1 'polypeptide(L)'
;MNLPRLPQSNQWVFPTEPSPRGAIAVSRIALRFERRADLFFALVAKSMSLAKVALITLGLALVSCATEPPLLIGRFIKGIPQPNQWKNFLAQAEQGQIEEVRDEVAQPSAGMHWIDYQFGQVGAAHPKAATLSEIFKGKFRPEAKTSYARVHKEKTTDVESLLTALPTDAEMTQQHHGLVAKDSNHQNHVPRIAEEKRSVTVNAWLYWVSRQSDDDYHLILGDTSELSSKTVFMNAEISGLPPDKPTRQPFVRLRDELRNVLATRPNKNGAFENPLPVRITGSLLWDGEHRNPHNVGPKKPIDIRPKKAWEIHPIHDFVH
;
A
#
# COMPACT_ATOMS: atom_id res chain seq x y z
N MET A 1 -46.56 30.80 -37.45
CA MET A 1 -45.78 29.55 -37.34
C MET A 1 -45.59 29.26 -35.86
N ASN A 2 -46.19 28.17 -35.38
CA ASN A 2 -46.22 27.80 -33.96
C ASN A 2 -44.92 27.07 -33.58
N LEU A 3 -44.25 27.55 -32.54
CA LEU A 3 -43.10 26.88 -31.93
C LEU A 3 -43.60 25.71 -31.05
N PRO A 4 -42.91 24.57 -31.03
CA PRO A 4 -43.29 23.44 -30.19
C PRO A 4 -42.94 23.70 -28.72
N ARG A 5 -43.91 23.42 -27.83
CA ARG A 5 -43.72 23.42 -26.37
C ARG A 5 -42.81 22.26 -25.96
N LEU A 6 -41.81 22.56 -25.14
CA LEU A 6 -41.02 21.55 -24.43
C LEU A 6 -41.86 20.86 -23.33
N PRO A 7 -41.65 19.57 -23.07
CA PRO A 7 -42.37 18.85 -22.03
C PRO A 7 -41.92 19.28 -20.63
N GLN A 8 -42.89 19.41 -19.73
CA GLN A 8 -42.68 19.71 -18.32
C GLN A 8 -41.94 18.56 -17.63
N SER A 9 -40.91 18.92 -16.86
CA SER A 9 -40.12 18.03 -16.02
C SER A 9 -40.97 17.42 -14.89
N ASN A 10 -40.95 16.09 -14.78
CA ASN A 10 -41.47 15.38 -13.62
C ASN A 10 -40.70 15.81 -12.36
N GLN A 11 -41.44 16.31 -11.38
CA GLN A 11 -40.95 16.54 -10.02
C GLN A 11 -40.63 15.19 -9.38
N TRP A 12 -39.38 15.01 -8.99
CA TRP A 12 -38.96 13.92 -8.11
C TRP A 12 -39.39 14.26 -6.69
N VAL A 13 -40.32 13.48 -6.15
CA VAL A 13 -40.67 13.47 -4.73
C VAL A 13 -39.58 12.70 -3.99
N PHE A 14 -38.81 13.38 -3.13
CA PHE A 14 -37.90 12.72 -2.20
C PHE A 14 -38.70 12.00 -1.11
N PRO A 15 -38.39 10.73 -0.79
CA PRO A 15 -38.93 10.10 0.39
C PRO A 15 -38.35 10.75 1.65
N THR A 16 -39.25 11.01 2.59
CA THR A 16 -39.00 11.56 3.93
C THR A 16 -38.13 10.63 4.78
N GLU A 17 -37.36 11.25 5.67
CA GLU A 17 -36.39 10.63 6.57
C GLU A 17 -36.93 9.42 7.38
N PRO A 18 -36.10 8.39 7.63
CA PRO A 18 -36.45 7.36 8.59
C PRO A 18 -36.30 7.87 10.04
N SER A 19 -37.31 7.55 10.85
CA SER A 19 -37.46 7.98 12.25
C SER A 19 -36.31 7.50 13.17
N PRO A 20 -35.94 8.28 14.21
CA PRO A 20 -34.88 7.92 15.16
C PRO A 20 -35.44 7.01 16.27
N ARG A 21 -35.64 5.73 15.98
CA ARG A 21 -35.95 4.71 17.00
C ARG A 21 -35.17 3.42 16.74
N GLY A 22 -33.86 3.48 16.95
CA GLY A 22 -32.99 2.29 16.85
C GLY A 22 -31.70 2.31 17.67
N ALA A 23 -31.39 3.40 18.39
CA ALA A 23 -30.07 3.59 18.99
C ALA A 23 -29.96 3.29 20.51
N ILE A 24 -30.96 2.65 21.13
CA ILE A 24 -30.97 2.43 22.60
C ILE A 24 -30.67 0.98 23.03
N ALA A 25 -30.62 0.01 22.10
CA ALA A 25 -30.48 -1.40 22.49
C ALA A 25 -29.03 -1.92 22.62
N VAL A 26 -28.02 -1.24 22.06
CA VAL A 26 -26.63 -1.75 22.04
C VAL A 26 -25.82 -1.34 23.29
N SER A 27 -26.21 -0.26 23.98
CA SER A 27 -25.48 0.24 25.16
C SER A 27 -25.68 -0.61 26.43
N ARG A 28 -26.74 -1.43 26.51
CA ARG A 28 -27.01 -2.30 27.69
C ARG A 28 -26.27 -3.64 27.67
N ILE A 29 -25.74 -4.08 26.53
CA ILE A 29 -25.01 -5.35 26.42
C ILE A 29 -23.52 -5.14 26.77
N ALA A 30 -22.91 -4.03 26.34
CA ALA A 30 -21.53 -3.68 26.71
C ALA A 30 -21.37 -3.45 28.22
N LEU A 31 -22.32 -2.75 28.86
CA LEU A 31 -22.34 -2.52 30.32
C LEU A 31 -22.55 -3.79 31.16
N ARG A 32 -22.99 -4.91 30.57
CA ARG A 32 -23.09 -6.21 31.27
C ARG A 32 -21.80 -7.04 31.20
N PHE A 33 -20.91 -6.76 30.26
CA PHE A 33 -19.63 -7.48 30.14
C PHE A 33 -18.57 -6.92 31.08
N GLU A 34 -18.45 -5.59 31.22
CA GLU A 34 -17.48 -4.96 32.13
C GLU A 34 -17.73 -5.34 33.59
N ARG A 35 -19.00 -5.35 34.05
CA ARG A 35 -19.34 -5.79 35.41
C ARG A 35 -19.04 -7.27 35.69
N ARG A 36 -18.98 -8.13 34.66
CA ARG A 36 -18.64 -9.56 34.85
C ARG A 36 -17.13 -9.78 34.93
N ALA A 37 -16.33 -8.97 34.22
CA ALA A 37 -14.87 -9.00 34.36
C ALA A 37 -14.45 -8.53 35.76
N ASP A 38 -15.02 -7.42 36.25
CA ASP A 38 -14.70 -6.90 37.58
C ASP A 38 -15.09 -7.86 38.71
N LEU A 39 -16.24 -8.53 38.58
CA LEU A 39 -16.67 -9.55 39.54
C LEU A 39 -15.81 -10.83 39.45
N PHE A 40 -15.34 -11.22 38.27
CA PHE A 40 -14.43 -12.35 38.13
C PHE A 40 -13.07 -12.04 38.77
N PHE A 41 -12.50 -10.85 38.54
CA PHE A 41 -11.26 -10.41 39.19
C PHE A 41 -11.42 -10.28 40.71
N ALA A 42 -12.55 -9.77 41.21
CA ALA A 42 -12.82 -9.68 42.64
C ALA A 42 -13.02 -11.06 43.32
N LEU A 43 -13.56 -12.05 42.59
CA LEU A 43 -13.74 -13.42 43.11
C LEU A 43 -12.42 -14.21 43.12
N VAL A 44 -11.59 -14.03 42.08
CA VAL A 44 -10.26 -14.65 41.99
C VAL A 44 -9.29 -14.06 43.03
N ALA A 45 -9.37 -12.74 43.28
CA ALA A 45 -8.52 -12.06 44.26
C ALA A 45 -8.82 -12.44 45.73
N LYS A 46 -10.02 -12.96 46.05
CA LYS A 46 -10.40 -13.33 47.43
C LYS A 46 -9.98 -14.74 47.85
N SER A 47 -9.49 -15.59 46.94
CA SER A 47 -9.20 -17.00 47.24
C SER A 47 -7.80 -17.48 46.84
N MET A 48 -6.96 -16.60 46.29
CA MET A 48 -5.62 -16.96 45.86
C MET A 48 -4.58 -16.15 46.64
N SER A 49 -3.60 -16.83 47.24
CA SER A 49 -2.43 -16.15 47.80
C SER A 49 -1.73 -15.36 46.70
N LEU A 50 -1.08 -14.25 47.07
CA LEU A 50 -0.30 -13.39 46.15
C LEU A 50 0.64 -14.18 45.21
N ALA A 51 1.18 -15.31 45.68
CA ALA A 51 2.02 -16.21 44.88
C ALA A 51 1.30 -16.86 43.68
N LYS A 52 0.00 -17.17 43.80
CA LYS A 52 -0.78 -17.78 42.71
C LYS A 52 -1.23 -16.76 41.66
N VAL A 53 -1.51 -15.52 42.08
CA VAL A 53 -1.80 -14.42 41.14
C VAL A 53 -0.55 -14.08 40.32
N ALA A 54 0.63 -14.01 40.95
CA ALA A 54 1.89 -13.79 40.25
C ALA A 54 2.18 -14.89 39.20
N LEU A 55 1.93 -16.16 39.53
CA LEU A 55 2.12 -17.29 38.60
C LEU A 55 1.14 -17.28 37.42
N ILE A 56 -0.12 -16.89 37.63
CA ILE A 56 -1.11 -16.76 36.54
C ILE A 56 -0.78 -15.57 35.65
N THR A 57 -0.32 -14.45 36.23
CA THR A 57 0.07 -13.26 35.45
C THR A 57 1.34 -13.53 34.64
N LEU A 58 2.31 -14.28 35.20
CA LEU A 58 3.51 -14.73 34.48
C LEU A 58 3.16 -15.77 33.40
N GLY A 59 2.21 -16.67 33.66
CA GLY A 59 1.71 -17.64 32.69
C GLY A 59 0.97 -16.98 31.51
N LEU A 60 0.14 -15.96 31.78
CA LEU A 60 -0.55 -15.20 30.73
C LEU A 60 0.43 -14.31 29.92
N ALA A 61 1.45 -13.74 30.56
CA ALA A 61 2.52 -13.02 29.85
C ALA A 61 3.35 -13.94 28.95
N LEU A 62 3.54 -15.21 29.32
CA LEU A 62 4.24 -16.20 28.49
C LEU A 62 3.38 -16.78 27.36
N VAL A 63 2.05 -16.86 27.53
CA VAL A 63 1.12 -17.32 26.48
C VAL A 63 0.88 -16.24 25.41
N SER A 64 1.05 -14.96 25.73
CA SER A 64 0.97 -13.87 24.73
C SER A 64 2.21 -13.69 23.86
N CYS A 65 3.26 -14.50 24.06
CA CYS A 65 4.39 -14.63 23.14
C CYS A 65 4.26 -15.86 22.23
N ALA A 66 3.04 -16.33 21.96
CA ALA A 66 2.80 -17.18 20.80
C ALA A 66 3.10 -16.34 19.56
N THR A 67 4.36 -16.38 19.11
CA THR A 67 4.78 -15.92 17.79
C THR A 67 3.78 -16.51 16.81
N GLU A 68 3.06 -15.66 16.06
CA GLU A 68 2.24 -16.14 14.95
C GLU A 68 3.09 -17.13 14.15
N PRO A 69 2.57 -18.33 13.83
CA PRO A 69 3.34 -19.29 13.05
C PRO A 69 3.85 -18.56 11.80
N PRO A 70 5.12 -18.78 11.39
CA PRO A 70 5.70 -18.11 10.23
C PRO A 70 4.67 -18.19 9.11
N LEU A 71 4.24 -17.01 8.64
CA LEU A 71 3.17 -16.93 7.67
C LEU A 71 3.53 -17.88 6.54
N LEU A 72 2.70 -18.91 6.35
CA LEU A 72 2.77 -19.77 5.18
C LEU A 72 2.26 -18.95 3.98
N ILE A 73 2.92 -17.83 3.68
CA ILE A 73 2.60 -16.92 2.59
C ILE A 73 2.49 -17.74 1.30
N GLY A 74 3.39 -18.71 1.11
CA GLY A 74 3.39 -19.60 -0.05
C GLY A 74 2.14 -20.48 -0.24
N ARG A 75 1.24 -20.61 0.75
CA ARG A 75 0.00 -21.40 0.59
C ARG A 75 -1.14 -20.60 -0.04
N PHE A 76 -1.04 -19.28 -0.08
CA PHE A 76 -2.16 -18.40 -0.45
C PHE A 76 -1.90 -17.51 -1.68
N ILE A 77 -0.76 -17.64 -2.36
CA ILE A 77 -0.48 -16.86 -3.58
C ILE A 77 -0.47 -17.79 -4.79
N LYS A 78 -1.13 -17.36 -5.87
CA LYS A 78 -1.25 -18.10 -7.12
C LYS A 78 0.13 -18.23 -7.81
N GLY A 79 0.30 -19.30 -8.59
CA GLY A 79 1.42 -19.49 -9.53
C GLY A 79 2.62 -20.28 -8.98
N ILE A 80 3.37 -20.91 -9.90
CA ILE A 80 4.69 -21.50 -9.64
C ILE A 80 5.74 -20.56 -10.25
N PRO A 81 6.76 -20.10 -9.51
CA PRO A 81 7.79 -19.23 -10.08
C PRO A 81 8.37 -19.79 -11.38
N GLN A 82 8.39 -18.98 -12.45
CA GLN A 82 8.91 -19.37 -13.76
C GLN A 82 10.28 -18.72 -14.03
N PRO A 83 11.37 -19.26 -13.46
CA PRO A 83 12.70 -18.65 -13.54
C PRO A 83 13.23 -18.51 -14.97
N ASN A 84 12.77 -19.34 -15.92
CA ASN A 84 13.26 -19.32 -17.31
C ASN A 84 12.77 -18.10 -18.11
N GLN A 85 11.48 -17.74 -18.03
CA GLN A 85 10.97 -16.53 -18.71
C GLN A 85 11.60 -15.28 -18.10
N TRP A 86 11.81 -15.34 -16.78
CA TRP A 86 12.42 -14.27 -16.03
C TRP A 86 13.92 -14.10 -16.32
N LYS A 87 14.64 -15.19 -16.62
CA LYS A 87 16.04 -15.15 -17.05
C LYS A 87 16.26 -14.25 -18.28
N ASN A 88 15.32 -14.27 -19.24
CA ASN A 88 15.39 -13.40 -20.43
C ASN A 88 15.15 -11.93 -20.08
N PHE A 89 14.27 -11.66 -19.11
CA PHE A 89 14.06 -10.32 -18.57
C PHE A 89 15.34 -9.80 -17.89
N LEU A 90 15.92 -10.62 -17.00
CA LEU A 90 17.16 -10.29 -16.28
C LEU A 90 18.36 -10.08 -17.20
N ALA A 91 18.52 -10.91 -18.24
CA ALA A 91 19.64 -10.78 -19.18
C ALA A 91 19.61 -9.44 -19.93
N GLN A 92 18.42 -8.92 -20.22
CA GLN A 92 18.24 -7.60 -20.84
C GLN A 92 18.38 -6.48 -19.81
N ALA A 93 17.94 -6.71 -18.57
CA ALA A 93 18.23 -5.82 -17.44
C ALA A 93 19.74 -5.58 -17.29
N GLU A 94 20.55 -6.64 -17.31
CA GLU A 94 22.02 -6.55 -17.25
C GLU A 94 22.62 -5.74 -18.40
N GLN A 95 21.99 -5.78 -19.57
CA GLN A 95 22.41 -5.00 -20.73
C GLN A 95 21.94 -3.54 -20.68
N GLY A 96 21.31 -3.10 -19.58
CA GLY A 96 20.77 -1.75 -19.44
C GLY A 96 19.57 -1.48 -20.34
N GLN A 97 18.88 -2.53 -20.81
CA GLN A 97 17.74 -2.42 -21.73
C GLN A 97 16.39 -2.30 -21.02
N ILE A 98 16.38 -2.19 -19.69
CA ILE A 98 15.16 -1.82 -18.97
C ILE A 98 14.84 -0.36 -19.27
N GLU A 99 13.78 -0.15 -20.03
CA GLU A 99 13.18 1.16 -20.22
C GLU A 99 12.14 1.36 -19.12
N GLU A 100 12.56 2.07 -18.07
CA GLU A 100 11.66 2.65 -17.08
C GLU A 100 11.05 3.92 -17.67
N VAL A 101 9.73 4.03 -17.62
CA VAL A 101 9.06 5.30 -17.92
C VAL A 101 9.12 6.12 -16.64
N ARG A 102 9.89 7.20 -16.64
CA ARG A 102 9.99 8.07 -15.46
C ARG A 102 8.76 8.96 -15.36
N ASP A 103 8.26 9.13 -14.15
CA ASP A 103 7.14 10.02 -13.86
C ASP A 103 7.54 11.50 -13.99
N GLU A 104 8.83 11.79 -13.78
CA GLU A 104 9.40 13.12 -13.99
C GLU A 104 10.72 13.03 -14.77
N VAL A 105 10.90 13.94 -15.73
CA VAL A 105 12.23 14.21 -16.27
C VAL A 105 13.03 14.77 -15.12
N ALA A 106 13.91 13.96 -14.53
CA ALA A 106 14.81 14.41 -13.49
C ALA A 106 15.44 15.72 -13.96
N GLN A 107 15.14 16.82 -13.25
CA GLN A 107 15.87 18.07 -13.43
C GLN A 107 17.35 17.70 -13.34
N PRO A 108 18.19 18.02 -14.34
CA PRO A 108 19.58 17.63 -14.33
C PRO A 108 20.25 18.30 -13.12
N SER A 109 20.29 17.60 -11.99
CA SER A 109 21.07 18.06 -10.84
C SER A 109 22.52 17.92 -11.25
N ALA A 110 23.15 19.06 -11.51
CA ALA A 110 24.53 19.14 -11.96
C ALA A 110 25.42 18.25 -11.09
N GLY A 111 25.93 17.16 -11.67
CA GLY A 111 27.07 16.40 -11.13
C GLY A 111 26.81 15.09 -10.40
N MET A 112 25.59 14.54 -10.33
CA MET A 112 25.38 13.21 -9.74
C MET A 112 25.36 12.14 -10.84
N HIS A 113 26.41 11.31 -10.92
CA HIS A 113 26.50 10.21 -11.88
C HIS A 113 25.65 9.03 -11.35
N TRP A 114 24.42 8.91 -11.84
CA TRP A 114 23.35 8.04 -11.30
C TRP A 114 23.56 6.52 -11.45
N ILE A 115 24.72 6.07 -11.96
CA ILE A 115 25.01 4.66 -12.25
C ILE A 115 25.57 3.92 -11.01
N ASP A 116 25.89 4.59 -9.91
CA ASP A 116 26.42 3.96 -8.69
C ASP A 116 25.36 3.37 -7.73
N TYR A 117 24.13 3.12 -8.20
CA TYR A 117 23.22 2.19 -7.50
C TYR A 117 23.58 0.73 -7.82
N GLN A 118 24.86 0.37 -7.68
CA GLN A 118 25.19 -1.01 -7.40
C GLN A 118 24.63 -1.30 -6.00
N PHE A 119 23.59 -2.14 -5.92
CA PHE A 119 23.27 -2.91 -4.72
C PHE A 119 24.39 -3.93 -4.40
N GLY A 120 25.66 -3.53 -4.58
CA GLY A 120 26.85 -4.33 -4.41
C GLY A 120 27.19 -4.44 -2.94
N GLN A 121 27.00 -5.66 -2.41
CA GLN A 121 27.54 -6.18 -1.16
C GLN A 121 27.62 -5.19 0.01
N VAL A 122 26.48 -4.92 0.64
CA VAL A 122 26.47 -4.34 1.98
C VAL A 122 26.74 -5.46 3.00
N GLY A 123 27.93 -5.46 3.61
CA GLY A 123 28.10 -6.09 4.92
C GLY A 123 27.07 -5.51 5.90
N ALA A 124 26.59 -6.31 6.85
CA ALA A 124 25.50 -5.97 7.77
C ALA A 124 25.72 -4.59 8.43
N ALA A 125 25.18 -3.54 7.82
CA ALA A 125 25.30 -2.18 8.27
C ALA A 125 24.13 -1.85 9.20
N HIS A 126 24.43 -1.22 10.33
CA HIS A 126 23.40 -0.69 11.22
C HIS A 126 22.43 0.23 10.47
N PRO A 127 21.13 0.25 10.85
CA PRO A 127 20.13 1.08 10.21
C PRO A 127 20.61 2.54 10.23
N LYS A 128 20.85 3.08 9.03
CA LYS A 128 21.30 4.45 8.84
C LYS A 128 20.17 5.36 9.32
N ALA A 129 20.47 6.29 10.22
CA ALA A 129 19.48 7.27 10.67
C ALA A 129 18.82 7.93 9.45
N ALA A 130 17.48 7.99 9.48
CA ALA A 130 16.67 8.66 8.46
C ALA A 130 17.29 9.99 8.06
N THR A 131 17.67 10.11 6.80
CA THR A 131 18.38 11.29 6.32
C THR A 131 17.38 12.30 5.74
N LEU A 132 17.68 13.60 5.87
CA LEU A 132 16.88 14.65 5.22
C LEU A 132 16.77 14.45 3.69
N SER A 133 17.70 13.70 3.09
CA SER A 133 17.66 13.30 1.68
C SER A 133 16.61 12.24 1.33
N GLU A 134 15.84 11.75 2.30
CA GLU A 134 14.74 10.79 2.08
C GLU A 134 13.36 11.41 2.34
N ILE A 135 13.28 12.72 2.56
CA ILE A 135 12.01 13.44 2.67
C ILE A 135 11.26 13.33 1.35
N PHE A 136 9.96 13.07 1.42
CA PHE A 136 9.09 13.05 0.24
C PHE A 136 9.14 14.39 -0.51
N LYS A 137 9.44 14.35 -1.81
CA LYS A 137 9.55 15.54 -2.68
C LYS A 137 8.45 15.63 -3.75
N GLY A 138 7.52 14.67 -3.76
CA GLY A 138 6.48 14.61 -4.77
C GLY A 138 5.50 15.76 -4.64
N LYS A 139 4.98 16.22 -5.78
CA LYS A 139 4.06 17.36 -5.87
C LYS A 139 2.62 16.94 -6.07
N PHE A 140 2.36 15.68 -6.38
CA PHE A 140 0.99 15.24 -6.57
C PHE A 140 0.44 14.67 -5.26
N ARG A 141 -0.50 15.40 -4.64
CA ARG A 141 -1.25 14.97 -3.44
C ARG A 141 -0.35 14.49 -2.27
N PRO A 142 0.63 15.30 -1.82
CA PRO A 142 1.61 14.94 -0.80
C PRO A 142 0.95 14.48 0.50
N GLU A 143 -0.19 15.06 0.86
CA GLU A 143 -0.92 14.70 2.08
C GLU A 143 -1.48 13.28 2.02
N ALA A 144 -1.89 12.82 0.84
CA ALA A 144 -2.35 11.44 0.63
C ALA A 144 -1.17 10.47 0.73
N LYS A 145 -0.08 10.79 0.03
CA LYS A 145 1.12 9.96 -0.11
C LYS A 145 1.89 9.82 1.21
N THR A 146 1.89 10.86 2.04
CA THR A 146 2.59 10.87 3.34
C THR A 146 1.68 10.63 4.56
N SER A 147 0.43 10.18 4.35
CA SER A 147 -0.49 9.85 5.45
C SER A 147 -1.30 8.57 5.23
N TYR A 148 -1.55 7.83 6.32
CA TYR A 148 -2.35 6.61 6.29
C TYR A 148 -3.87 6.89 6.31
N ALA A 149 -4.64 6.15 5.51
CA ALA A 149 -6.08 6.05 5.66
C ALA A 149 -6.43 5.48 7.04
N ARG A 150 -7.43 6.06 7.72
CA ARG A 150 -7.70 5.78 9.16
C ARG A 150 -8.97 4.97 9.44
N VAL A 151 -9.73 4.58 8.41
CA VAL A 151 -11.16 4.31 8.61
C VAL A 151 -11.52 2.82 8.56
N HIS A 152 -11.02 2.06 7.59
CA HIS A 152 -11.49 0.68 7.39
C HIS A 152 -10.35 -0.23 6.92
N LYS A 153 -10.08 -1.30 7.67
CA LYS A 153 -9.21 -2.39 7.23
C LYS A 153 -10.07 -3.44 6.54
N GLU A 154 -9.80 -3.67 5.26
CA GLU A 154 -10.48 -4.71 4.49
C GLU A 154 -9.90 -6.10 4.78
N LYS A 155 -10.64 -7.14 4.37
CA LYS A 155 -10.14 -8.52 4.40
C LYS A 155 -8.95 -8.65 3.45
N THR A 156 -8.04 -9.56 3.78
CA THR A 156 -6.95 -9.94 2.88
C THR A 156 -7.50 -10.48 1.55
N THR A 157 -6.92 -10.02 0.46
CA THR A 157 -7.29 -10.39 -0.92
C THR A 157 -6.04 -10.60 -1.79
N ASP A 158 -6.20 -10.88 -3.08
CA ASP A 158 -5.14 -10.83 -4.09
C ASP A 158 -5.25 -9.58 -4.97
N VAL A 159 -4.20 -9.31 -5.76
CA VAL A 159 -4.11 -8.10 -6.59
C VAL A 159 -5.24 -8.01 -7.63
N GLU A 160 -5.53 -9.11 -8.32
CA GLU A 160 -6.59 -9.18 -9.34
C GLU A 160 -7.97 -8.89 -8.74
N SER A 161 -8.28 -9.54 -7.62
CA SER A 161 -9.55 -9.41 -6.91
C SER A 161 -9.73 -7.99 -6.36
N LEU A 162 -8.67 -7.39 -5.81
CA LEU A 162 -8.70 -5.98 -5.39
C LEU A 162 -9.01 -5.07 -6.58
N LEU A 163 -8.19 -5.13 -7.64
CA LEU A 163 -8.35 -4.23 -8.79
C LEU A 163 -9.69 -4.41 -9.49
N THR A 164 -10.25 -5.63 -9.52
CA THR A 164 -11.58 -5.89 -10.10
C THR A 164 -12.70 -5.20 -9.32
N ALA A 165 -12.58 -5.11 -7.99
CA ALA A 165 -13.57 -4.47 -7.14
C ALA A 165 -13.48 -2.93 -7.13
N LEU A 166 -12.40 -2.34 -7.68
CA LEU A 166 -12.19 -0.90 -7.71
C LEU A 166 -12.76 -0.27 -8.99
N PRO A 167 -13.26 0.98 -8.91
CA PRO A 167 -13.68 1.74 -10.08
C PRO A 167 -12.61 1.78 -11.17
N THR A 168 -13.03 1.93 -12.41
CA THR A 168 -12.15 2.13 -13.56
C THR A 168 -11.54 3.53 -13.54
N ASP A 169 -10.41 3.72 -14.22
CA ASP A 169 -9.79 5.05 -14.35
C ASP A 169 -10.70 6.05 -15.08
N ALA A 170 -11.57 5.57 -15.98
CA ALA A 170 -12.56 6.39 -16.65
C ALA A 170 -13.63 6.92 -15.68
N GLU A 171 -14.18 6.05 -14.83
CA GLU A 171 -15.13 6.44 -13.78
C GLU A 171 -14.50 7.40 -12.78
N MET A 172 -13.27 7.10 -12.33
CA MET A 172 -12.54 7.97 -11.40
C MET A 172 -12.22 9.33 -12.02
N THR A 173 -11.81 9.38 -13.29
CA THR A 173 -11.58 10.64 -14.02
C THR A 173 -12.86 11.46 -14.14
N GLN A 174 -14.00 10.81 -14.40
CA GLN A 174 -15.28 11.49 -14.52
C GLN A 174 -15.77 12.06 -13.17
N GLN A 175 -15.63 11.28 -12.09
CA GLN A 175 -16.10 11.65 -10.76
C GLN A 175 -15.16 12.65 -10.06
N HIS A 176 -13.85 12.54 -10.32
CA HIS A 176 -12.79 13.26 -9.62
C HIS A 176 -11.88 14.00 -10.61
N HIS A 177 -12.46 14.77 -11.53
CA HIS A 177 -11.74 15.52 -12.57
C HIS A 177 -10.65 16.46 -12.03
N GLY A 178 -10.76 16.91 -10.78
CA GLY A 178 -9.71 17.72 -10.12
C GLY A 178 -8.45 16.92 -9.75
N LEU A 179 -8.49 15.59 -9.77
CA LEU A 179 -7.39 14.71 -9.37
C LEU A 179 -6.64 14.12 -10.56
N VAL A 180 -6.65 14.79 -11.72
CA VAL A 180 -6.10 14.25 -12.98
C VAL A 180 -4.86 14.99 -13.47
N ALA A 181 -4.52 16.11 -12.84
CA ALA A 181 -3.40 16.96 -13.23
C ALA A 181 -2.64 17.44 -11.99
N LYS A 182 -1.33 17.66 -12.14
CA LYS A 182 -0.52 18.35 -11.14
C LYS A 182 -1.03 19.78 -10.98
N ASP A 183 -1.79 20.03 -9.92
CA ASP A 183 -1.98 21.39 -9.40
C ASP A 183 -0.72 21.73 -8.60
N SER A 184 0.15 22.55 -9.18
CA SER A 184 1.41 22.98 -8.53
C SER A 184 1.19 23.69 -7.20
N ASN A 185 -0.03 24.19 -6.94
CA ASN A 185 -0.35 24.91 -5.72
C ASN A 185 -1.08 24.03 -4.70
N HIS A 186 -1.44 22.78 -5.05
CA HIS A 186 -2.21 21.85 -4.20
C HIS A 186 -3.54 22.43 -3.68
N GLN A 187 -4.05 23.50 -4.27
CA GLN A 187 -5.14 24.28 -3.66
C GLN A 187 -6.49 23.58 -3.77
N ASN A 188 -6.62 22.62 -4.70
CA ASN A 188 -7.92 22.04 -5.05
C ASN A 188 -8.06 20.55 -4.73
N HIS A 189 -7.07 19.94 -4.06
CA HIS A 189 -7.06 18.49 -3.86
C HIS A 189 -7.42 18.15 -2.42
N VAL A 190 -8.45 17.34 -2.23
CA VAL A 190 -8.71 16.73 -0.92
C VAL A 190 -7.61 15.70 -0.63
N PRO A 191 -7.12 15.58 0.63
CA PRO A 191 -6.08 14.61 0.95
C PRO A 191 -6.48 13.19 0.52
N ARG A 192 -7.71 12.76 0.82
CA ARG A 192 -8.28 11.49 0.34
C ARG A 192 -9.75 11.63 0.01
N ILE A 193 -10.15 11.09 -1.14
CA ILE A 193 -11.56 10.92 -1.51
C ILE A 193 -12.18 9.73 -0.76
N ALA A 194 -13.50 9.54 -0.86
CA ALA A 194 -14.20 8.54 -0.07
C ALA A 194 -13.70 7.11 -0.35
N GLU A 195 -13.43 6.82 -1.61
CA GLU A 195 -12.97 5.55 -2.17
C GLU A 195 -11.59 5.16 -1.65
N GLU A 196 -10.76 6.15 -1.28
CA GLU A 196 -9.39 6.00 -0.77
C GLU A 196 -9.30 5.94 0.76
N LYS A 197 -10.41 6.17 1.47
CA LYS A 197 -10.45 6.11 2.95
C LYS A 197 -10.49 4.66 3.45
N ARG A 198 -9.70 3.78 2.84
CA ARG A 198 -9.65 2.34 3.11
C ARG A 198 -8.20 1.87 3.13
N SER A 199 -7.92 0.91 4.00
CA SER A 199 -6.67 0.19 4.06
C SER A 199 -6.89 -1.24 3.61
N VAL A 200 -6.08 -1.69 2.67
CA VAL A 200 -6.22 -3.00 2.01
C VAL A 200 -5.03 -3.86 2.33
N THR A 201 -5.24 -5.16 2.53
CA THR A 201 -4.17 -6.17 2.64
C THR A 201 -4.19 -7.05 1.40
N VAL A 202 -3.08 -7.13 0.68
CA VAL A 202 -2.93 -7.99 -0.50
C VAL A 202 -1.83 -9.02 -0.29
N ASN A 203 -2.10 -10.27 -0.66
CA ASN A 203 -1.07 -11.25 -0.94
C ASN A 203 -0.66 -11.08 -2.41
N ALA A 204 0.63 -10.94 -2.67
CA ALA A 204 1.16 -10.64 -4.01
C ALA A 204 2.57 -11.19 -4.22
N TRP A 205 3.07 -11.06 -5.43
CA TRP A 205 4.47 -11.27 -5.77
C TRP A 205 5.12 -9.93 -6.11
N LEU A 206 6.23 -9.58 -5.46
CA LEU A 206 7.00 -8.39 -5.73
C LEU A 206 7.98 -8.68 -6.88
N TYR A 207 7.77 -8.01 -8.02
CA TYR A 207 8.56 -8.19 -9.24
C TYR A 207 9.72 -7.21 -9.35
N TRP A 208 9.47 -5.94 -9.02
CA TRP A 208 10.40 -4.85 -9.26
C TRP A 208 10.29 -3.75 -8.22
N VAL A 209 11.41 -3.11 -7.91
CA VAL A 209 11.52 -1.98 -7.00
C VAL A 209 12.44 -0.91 -7.59
N SER A 210 12.04 0.35 -7.57
CA SER A 210 12.92 1.47 -7.86
C SER A 210 12.65 2.65 -6.94
N ARG A 211 13.70 3.39 -6.61
CA ARG A 211 13.57 4.66 -5.87
C ARG A 211 13.40 5.79 -6.87
N GLN A 212 12.31 6.53 -6.78
CA GLN A 212 12.01 7.65 -7.66
C GLN A 212 12.59 8.98 -7.16
N SER A 213 12.47 10.02 -7.98
CA SER A 213 12.98 11.38 -7.69
C SER A 213 12.25 12.08 -6.54
N ASP A 214 11.05 11.62 -6.19
CA ASP A 214 10.29 12.08 -5.03
C ASP A 214 10.63 11.35 -3.72
N ASP A 215 11.63 10.46 -3.76
CA ASP A 215 12.09 9.59 -2.69
C ASP A 215 11.15 8.45 -2.28
N ASP A 216 10.08 8.22 -3.02
CA ASP A 216 9.28 7.01 -2.89
C ASP A 216 10.03 5.80 -3.46
N TYR A 217 9.77 4.63 -2.88
CA TYR A 217 10.10 3.37 -3.53
C TYR A 217 8.83 2.87 -4.23
N HIS A 218 8.88 2.78 -5.56
CA HIS A 218 7.83 2.18 -6.38
C HIS A 218 8.03 0.67 -6.42
N LEU A 219 6.99 -0.08 -6.10
CA LEU A 219 6.94 -1.54 -6.07
C LEU A 219 5.94 -2.01 -7.12
N ILE A 220 6.36 -2.86 -8.05
CA ILE A 220 5.44 -3.55 -8.96
C ILE A 220 5.06 -4.90 -8.36
N LEU A 221 3.79 -5.02 -8.00
CA LEU A 221 3.17 -6.23 -7.47
C LEU A 221 2.44 -6.99 -8.57
N GLY A 222 2.54 -8.31 -8.59
CA GLY A 222 1.75 -9.20 -9.44
C GLY A 222 0.88 -10.16 -8.63
N ASP A 223 -0.23 -10.62 -9.20
CA ASP A 223 -1.15 -11.58 -8.59
C ASP A 223 -0.66 -13.04 -8.63
N THR A 224 0.28 -13.34 -9.52
CA THR A 224 0.93 -14.64 -9.71
C THR A 224 2.44 -14.47 -9.80
N SER A 225 3.23 -15.53 -9.59
CA SER A 225 4.68 -15.56 -9.84
C SER A 225 5.02 -15.85 -11.29
N GLU A 226 4.03 -16.30 -12.07
CA GLU A 226 4.17 -16.60 -13.49
C GLU A 226 4.05 -15.31 -14.30
N LEU A 227 5.14 -14.86 -14.91
CA LEU A 227 5.08 -13.73 -15.82
C LEU A 227 4.42 -14.17 -17.13
N SER A 228 3.24 -13.63 -17.42
CA SER A 228 2.48 -13.95 -18.62
C SER A 228 1.60 -12.77 -19.04
N SER A 229 0.94 -12.87 -20.19
CA SER A 229 -0.06 -11.87 -20.61
C SER A 229 -1.31 -11.80 -19.72
N LYS A 230 -1.47 -12.77 -18.80
CA LYS A 230 -2.58 -12.81 -17.83
C LYS A 230 -2.20 -12.27 -16.45
N THR A 231 -0.93 -11.99 -16.21
CA THR A 231 -0.47 -11.45 -14.92
C THR A 231 -1.03 -10.06 -14.73
N VAL A 232 -1.69 -9.83 -13.61
CA VAL A 232 -2.27 -8.55 -13.24
C VAL A 232 -1.30 -7.82 -12.32
N PHE A 233 -0.90 -6.62 -12.73
CA PHE A 233 0.03 -5.78 -11.98
C PHE A 233 -0.65 -4.62 -11.26
N MET A 234 -0.11 -4.26 -10.10
CA MET A 234 -0.50 -3.09 -9.31
C MET A 234 0.74 -2.37 -8.80
N ASN A 235 0.68 -1.04 -8.76
CA ASN A 235 1.71 -0.23 -8.10
C ASN A 235 1.47 -0.18 -6.59
N ALA A 236 2.53 -0.19 -5.81
CA ALA A 236 2.48 0.08 -4.39
C ALA A 236 3.73 0.86 -3.99
N GLU A 237 3.63 1.71 -2.98
CA GLU A 237 4.71 2.64 -2.66
C GLU A 237 5.04 2.66 -1.17
N ILE A 238 6.33 2.46 -0.88
CA ILE A 238 6.88 2.86 0.42
C ILE A 238 7.29 4.31 0.29
N SER A 239 6.51 5.18 0.90
CA SER A 239 6.70 6.62 0.73
C SER A 239 8.03 7.12 1.30
N GLY A 240 8.51 8.22 0.75
CA GLY A 240 9.43 9.15 1.36
C GLY A 240 8.95 9.59 2.74
N LEU A 241 9.87 10.14 3.51
CA LEU A 241 9.59 10.56 4.88
C LEU A 241 8.67 11.80 4.85
N PRO A 242 7.59 11.82 5.66
CA PRO A 242 6.71 12.98 5.73
C PRO A 242 7.51 14.24 6.11
N PRO A 243 7.43 15.35 5.35
CA PRO A 243 8.24 16.54 5.62
C PRO A 243 8.02 17.14 7.01
N ASP A 244 6.79 17.04 7.54
CA ASP A 244 6.43 17.54 8.87
C ASP A 244 6.92 16.61 10.00
N LYS A 245 7.12 15.32 9.71
CA LYS A 245 7.43 14.26 10.67
C LYS A 245 8.40 13.22 10.07
N PRO A 246 9.62 13.62 9.72
CA PRO A 246 10.54 12.74 8.98
C PRO A 246 11.00 11.54 9.80
N THR A 247 10.89 11.59 11.12
CA THR A 247 11.27 10.50 12.04
C THR A 247 10.12 9.56 12.41
N ARG A 248 8.96 9.68 11.73
CA ARG A 248 7.78 8.86 12.00
C ARG A 248 8.08 7.38 11.73
N GLN A 249 8.15 6.61 12.81
CA GLN A 249 8.68 5.24 12.81
C GLN A 249 8.08 4.27 11.78
N PRO A 250 6.75 4.27 11.50
CA PRO A 250 6.22 3.44 10.41
C PRO A 250 6.90 3.65 9.04
N PHE A 251 7.24 4.88 8.67
CA PHE A 251 7.90 5.16 7.38
C PHE A 251 9.37 4.77 7.42
N VAL A 252 10.10 5.16 8.48
CA VAL A 252 11.53 4.83 8.64
C VAL A 252 11.75 3.31 8.63
N ARG A 253 10.97 2.58 9.44
CA ARG A 253 11.07 1.12 9.55
C ARG A 253 10.84 0.42 8.22
N LEU A 254 9.80 0.78 7.47
CA LEU A 254 9.49 0.15 6.19
C LEU A 254 10.60 0.38 5.15
N ARG A 255 11.20 1.58 5.14
CA ARG A 255 12.33 1.89 4.26
C ARG A 255 13.57 1.06 4.62
N ASP A 256 13.87 0.92 5.91
CA ASP A 256 14.95 0.05 6.40
C ASP A 256 14.71 -1.42 6.03
N GLU A 257 13.49 -1.89 6.21
CA GLU A 257 13.07 -3.25 5.87
C GLU A 257 13.23 -3.54 4.37
N LEU A 258 12.74 -2.64 3.51
CA LEU A 258 12.91 -2.79 2.06
C LEU A 258 14.39 -2.76 1.65
N ARG A 259 15.22 -1.88 2.25
CA ARG A 259 16.66 -1.88 1.99
C ARG A 259 17.31 -3.22 2.36
N ASN A 260 16.92 -3.80 3.49
CA ASN A 260 17.41 -5.12 3.90
C ASN A 260 16.99 -6.22 2.92
N VAL A 261 15.76 -6.16 2.39
CA VAL A 261 15.30 -7.07 1.33
C VAL A 261 16.17 -6.92 0.08
N LEU A 262 16.38 -5.70 -0.40
CA LEU A 262 17.18 -5.43 -1.61
C LEU A 262 18.65 -5.82 -1.43
N ALA A 263 19.18 -5.77 -0.21
CA ALA A 263 20.52 -6.19 0.14
C ALA A 263 20.70 -7.72 0.18
N THR A 264 19.65 -8.46 0.54
CA THR A 264 19.71 -9.91 0.81
C THR A 264 19.09 -10.76 -0.29
N ARG A 265 18.29 -10.16 -1.17
CA ARG A 265 17.62 -10.83 -2.27
C ARG A 265 18.25 -10.45 -3.61
N PRO A 266 18.65 -11.42 -4.45
CA PRO A 266 19.18 -11.15 -5.78
C PRO A 266 18.19 -10.32 -6.60
N ASN A 267 18.65 -9.18 -7.10
CA ASN A 267 17.91 -8.32 -8.00
C ASN A 267 18.86 -7.63 -8.98
N LYS A 268 18.35 -7.25 -10.16
CA LYS A 268 19.10 -6.55 -11.21
C LYS A 268 18.30 -5.36 -11.68
N ASN A 269 18.83 -4.16 -11.48
CA ASN A 269 18.14 -2.89 -11.77
C ASN A 269 16.73 -2.86 -11.16
N GLY A 270 16.62 -3.29 -9.89
CA GLY A 270 15.37 -3.34 -9.16
C GLY A 270 14.53 -4.59 -9.37
N ALA A 271 14.79 -5.38 -10.42
CA ALA A 271 14.01 -6.56 -10.74
C ALA A 271 14.53 -7.81 -10.00
N PHE A 272 13.70 -8.45 -9.19
CA PHE A 272 14.12 -9.61 -8.38
C PHE A 272 14.33 -10.85 -9.23
N GLU A 273 15.42 -11.61 -9.07
CA GLU A 273 15.68 -12.82 -9.88
C GLU A 273 14.61 -13.90 -9.76
N ASN A 274 13.89 -13.93 -8.65
CA ASN A 274 12.64 -14.65 -8.50
C ASN A 274 11.67 -13.67 -7.84
N PRO A 275 10.45 -13.46 -8.37
CA PRO A 275 9.46 -12.64 -7.70
C PRO A 275 9.33 -13.05 -6.24
N LEU A 276 9.31 -12.08 -5.33
CA LEU A 276 9.32 -12.32 -3.89
C LEU A 276 7.87 -12.40 -3.39
N PRO A 277 7.41 -13.50 -2.79
CA PRO A 277 6.06 -13.55 -2.24
C PRO A 277 5.98 -12.57 -1.06
N VAL A 278 5.00 -11.67 -1.10
CA VAL A 278 4.81 -10.63 -0.10
C VAL A 278 3.36 -10.56 0.36
N ARG A 279 3.17 -10.10 1.59
CA ARG A 279 1.89 -9.59 2.08
C ARG A 279 2.06 -8.12 2.42
N ILE A 280 1.31 -7.26 1.72
CA ILE A 280 1.39 -5.81 1.86
C ILE A 280 0.08 -5.31 2.41
N THR A 281 0.15 -4.43 3.41
CA THR A 281 -1.00 -3.63 3.82
C THR A 281 -0.67 -2.15 3.72
N GLY A 282 -1.59 -1.38 3.16
CA GLY A 282 -1.42 0.05 3.00
C GLY A 282 -2.71 0.77 2.73
N SER A 283 -2.62 2.07 2.46
CA SER A 283 -3.77 2.92 2.15
C SER A 283 -4.05 2.90 0.66
N LEU A 284 -5.31 2.76 0.26
CA LEU A 284 -5.65 2.81 -1.15
C LEU A 284 -5.56 4.25 -1.68
N LEU A 285 -4.95 4.47 -2.84
CA LEU A 285 -4.84 5.76 -3.50
C LEU A 285 -5.19 5.60 -4.98
N TRP A 286 -6.01 6.50 -5.54
CA TRP A 286 -6.12 6.63 -6.99
C TRP A 286 -5.20 7.76 -7.42
N ASP A 287 -4.07 7.40 -8.02
CA ASP A 287 -3.12 8.36 -8.53
C ASP A 287 -3.46 8.71 -9.97
N GLY A 288 -4.35 9.69 -10.13
CA GLY A 288 -4.79 10.13 -11.44
C GLY A 288 -3.67 10.68 -12.32
N GLU A 289 -2.48 11.00 -11.80
CA GLU A 289 -1.30 11.33 -12.60
C GLU A 289 -0.88 10.15 -13.48
N HIS A 290 -0.95 8.93 -12.96
CA HIS A 290 -0.48 7.72 -13.63
C HIS A 290 -1.49 7.07 -14.58
N ARG A 291 -2.71 7.62 -14.70
CA ARG A 291 -3.81 6.97 -15.46
C ARG A 291 -3.56 6.83 -16.96
N ASN A 292 -2.72 7.68 -17.56
CA ASN A 292 -2.44 7.67 -18.99
C ASN A 292 -1.03 8.24 -19.24
N PRO A 293 -0.04 7.46 -19.68
CA PRO A 293 -0.14 6.16 -20.36
C PRO A 293 0.11 4.93 -19.46
N HIS A 294 -0.22 4.98 -18.17
CA HIS A 294 0.25 4.01 -17.17
C HIS A 294 1.78 3.94 -17.16
N ASN A 295 2.40 4.99 -16.63
CA ASN A 295 3.84 5.21 -16.68
C ASN A 295 4.62 4.58 -15.51
N VAL A 296 3.97 3.96 -14.53
CA VAL A 296 4.72 3.39 -13.39
C VAL A 296 5.31 2.02 -13.71
N GLY A 297 6.64 1.96 -13.70
CA GLY A 297 7.42 0.72 -13.78
C GLY A 297 8.02 0.42 -15.17
N PRO A 298 8.74 -0.72 -15.29
CA PRO A 298 9.40 -1.12 -16.54
C PRO A 298 8.43 -1.43 -17.68
N LYS A 299 8.68 -0.82 -18.85
CA LYS A 299 7.98 -1.12 -20.10
C LYS A 299 8.69 -2.18 -20.94
N LYS A 300 10.02 -2.24 -20.83
CA LYS A 300 10.88 -3.20 -21.55
C LYS A 300 11.76 -3.98 -20.58
N PRO A 301 12.13 -5.22 -20.94
CA PRO A 301 11.74 -5.94 -22.16
C PRO A 301 10.33 -6.54 -22.12
N ILE A 302 9.73 -6.57 -20.93
CA ILE A 302 8.36 -6.99 -20.70
C ILE A 302 7.65 -5.84 -20.02
N ASP A 303 6.46 -5.50 -20.50
CA ASP A 303 5.64 -4.43 -19.94
C ASP A 303 4.95 -4.93 -18.66
N ILE A 304 5.54 -4.61 -17.50
CA ILE A 304 4.98 -4.94 -16.18
C ILE A 304 4.27 -3.74 -15.55
N ARG A 305 3.96 -2.70 -16.35
CA ARG A 305 3.26 -1.51 -15.85
C ARG A 305 1.80 -1.85 -15.52
N PRO A 306 1.28 -1.43 -14.35
CA PRO A 306 -0.12 -1.60 -13.99
C PRO A 306 -1.07 -1.04 -15.04
N LYS A 307 -2.27 -1.60 -15.18
CA LYS A 307 -3.28 -1.12 -16.14
C LYS A 307 -4.35 -0.22 -15.53
N LYS A 308 -4.24 0.06 -14.22
CA LYS A 308 -5.08 1.00 -13.49
C LYS A 308 -4.19 1.96 -12.70
N ALA A 309 -4.66 3.18 -12.49
CA ALA A 309 -3.99 4.19 -11.67
C ALA A 309 -4.22 4.01 -10.15
N TRP A 310 -4.85 2.89 -9.77
CA TRP A 310 -5.00 2.51 -8.37
C TRP A 310 -3.71 1.91 -7.82
N GLU A 311 -3.32 2.38 -6.64
CA GLU A 311 -2.12 1.95 -5.95
C GLU A 311 -2.33 1.79 -4.43
N ILE A 312 -1.38 1.12 -3.79
CA ILE A 312 -1.30 1.07 -2.33
C ILE A 312 -0.24 2.08 -1.88
N HIS A 313 -0.68 3.26 -1.42
CA HIS A 313 0.19 4.35 -1.02
C HIS A 313 -0.40 5.17 0.16
N PRO A 314 0.32 5.29 1.29
CA PRO A 314 1.55 4.58 1.61
C PRO A 314 1.29 3.17 2.11
N ILE A 315 2.25 2.29 1.86
CA ILE A 315 2.39 1.02 2.57
C ILE A 315 2.62 1.30 4.06
N HIS A 316 1.98 0.50 4.92
CA HIS A 316 2.12 0.59 6.38
C HIS A 316 2.62 -0.73 7.01
N ASP A 317 2.50 -1.85 6.31
CA ASP A 317 3.00 -3.16 6.71
C ASP A 317 3.49 -3.93 5.47
N PHE A 318 4.63 -4.62 5.61
CA PHE A 318 5.32 -5.33 4.53
C PHE A 318 5.89 -6.62 5.12
N VAL A 319 5.43 -7.78 4.64
CA VAL A 319 5.92 -9.09 5.10
C VAL A 319 6.40 -9.89 3.89
N HIS A 320 7.57 -10.53 3.99
CA HIS A 320 8.29 -11.15 2.87
C HIS A 320 9.12 -12.40 3.26
#